data_AF-A0A1T3VT46-F1
#
_entry.id   AF-A0A1T3VT46-F1
#
_cell.length_a   1.000
_cell.length_b   1.000
_cell.length_c   1.000
_cell.angle_alpha   90.00
_cell.angle_beta   90.00
_cell.angle_gamma   90.00
#
_symmetry.space_group_name_H-M   'P 1'
#
loop_
_entity.id
_entity.type
_entity.pdbx_description
1 polymer ?
#
loop_
_entity_poly.entity_id
_entity_poly.type
_entity_poly.pdbx_seq_one_letter_code
_entity_poly.pdbx_strand_id
1 'polypeptide(L)'
;MKDVTGGVDLSELTAAGVVSVVSYGRRTSVSSVHFHGDSAQPKPGSLIAAPTAANSDQQAEAVTLAASAGAGVVVVREVASAATGALCQELGISLAELAPQAEWSHLVWLVHSLMDRDEPGLKTESTAQQELFAVADALAATLGAPVTIEDAHSRVVAYSATTDGVDSTRTSTIMRRAVPPAVLGRLRATGVLKRLTHDVRPFIVPALEPGFLQRLV
;
A
#
# COMPACT_ATOMS: atom_id res chain seq x y z
N MET A 1 -15.47 -22.21 -20.97
CA MET A 1 -14.53 -21.11 -20.67
C MET A 1 -15.01 -20.52 -19.35
N LYS A 2 -14.34 -20.82 -18.24
CA LYS A 2 -14.71 -20.33 -16.91
C LYS A 2 -14.04 -18.96 -16.72
N ASP A 3 -14.82 -17.89 -16.60
CA ASP A 3 -14.31 -16.61 -16.11
C ASP A 3 -13.89 -16.80 -14.65
N VAL A 4 -12.58 -16.80 -14.43
CA VAL A 4 -11.97 -16.72 -13.10
C VAL A 4 -11.77 -15.24 -12.83
N THR A 5 -12.74 -14.59 -12.18
CA THR A 5 -12.57 -13.22 -11.68
C THR A 5 -12.28 -13.26 -10.19
N GLY A 6 -11.01 -13.50 -9.84
CA GLY A 6 -10.49 -13.37 -8.47
C GLY A 6 -10.26 -11.89 -8.15
N GLY A 7 -11.32 -11.21 -7.74
CA GLY A 7 -11.28 -9.80 -7.34
C GLY A 7 -12.00 -9.61 -6.01
N VAL A 8 -11.49 -8.72 -5.19
CA VAL A 8 -12.00 -8.40 -3.84
C VAL A 8 -13.24 -7.54 -3.97
N ASP A 9 -14.34 -7.92 -3.32
CA ASP A 9 -15.53 -7.07 -3.34
C ASP A 9 -15.39 -5.91 -2.35
N LEU A 10 -15.85 -4.71 -2.74
CA LEU A 10 -15.86 -3.52 -1.90
C LEU A 10 -16.55 -3.76 -0.55
N SER A 11 -17.57 -4.62 -0.49
CA SER A 11 -18.25 -4.97 0.77
C SER A 11 -17.32 -5.66 1.79
N GLU A 12 -16.29 -6.39 1.34
CA GLU A 12 -15.31 -7.01 2.23
C GLU A 12 -14.41 -5.95 2.89
N LEU A 13 -14.05 -4.90 2.14
CA LEU A 13 -13.28 -3.76 2.65
C LEU A 13 -14.10 -2.96 3.68
N THR A 14 -15.40 -2.81 3.43
CA THR A 14 -16.34 -2.19 4.37
C THR A 14 -16.52 -3.05 5.62
N ALA A 15 -16.66 -4.37 5.47
CA ALA A 15 -16.81 -5.29 6.59
C ALA A 15 -15.57 -5.32 7.50
N ALA A 16 -14.38 -5.12 6.93
CA ALA A 16 -13.14 -4.95 7.67
C ALA A 16 -13.01 -3.58 8.36
N GLY A 17 -13.95 -2.66 8.14
CA GLY A 17 -13.95 -1.31 8.73
C GLY A 17 -12.85 -0.40 8.19
N VAL A 18 -12.24 -0.74 7.06
CA VAL A 18 -11.16 0.06 6.46
C VAL A 18 -11.72 1.19 5.61
N VAL A 19 -12.87 0.99 4.97
CA VAL A 19 -13.56 2.03 4.19
C VAL A 19 -15.02 2.16 4.62
N SER A 20 -15.57 3.36 4.42
CA SER A 20 -17.00 3.64 4.49
C SER A 20 -17.51 4.00 3.10
N VAL A 21 -18.46 3.23 2.58
CA VAL A 21 -18.99 3.49 1.23
C VAL A 21 -19.96 4.65 1.28
N VAL A 22 -19.67 5.68 0.50
CA VAL A 22 -20.52 6.87 0.32
C VAL A 22 -21.57 6.62 -0.75
N SER A 23 -21.16 5.99 -1.86
CA SER A 23 -22.07 5.57 -2.93
C SER A 23 -21.55 4.35 -3.67
N TYR A 24 -22.48 3.50 -4.11
CA TYR A 24 -22.17 2.33 -4.94
C TYR A 24 -22.32 2.69 -6.43
N GLY A 25 -21.31 2.30 -7.22
CA GLY A 25 -21.32 2.38 -8.67
C GLY A 25 -21.74 1.06 -9.33
N ARG A 26 -21.41 0.91 -10.62
CA ARG A 26 -21.73 -0.29 -11.42
C ARG A 26 -20.79 -1.46 -11.15
N ARG A 27 -19.58 -1.19 -10.64
CA ARG A 27 -18.57 -2.19 -10.29
C ARG A 27 -18.11 -2.00 -8.85
N THR A 28 -18.07 -3.10 -8.11
CA THR A 28 -17.58 -3.16 -6.72
C THR A 28 -16.38 -4.09 -6.56
N SER A 29 -16.10 -4.94 -7.55
CA SER A 29 -14.96 -5.83 -7.54
C SER A 29 -13.66 -5.09 -7.90
N VAL A 30 -12.61 -5.37 -7.12
CA VAL A 30 -11.30 -4.75 -7.19
C VAL A 30 -10.26 -5.82 -7.48
N SER A 31 -9.42 -5.62 -8.50
CA SER A 31 -8.35 -6.54 -8.93
C SER A 31 -6.93 -5.99 -8.71
N SER A 32 -6.81 -4.70 -8.37
CA SER A 32 -5.54 -4.05 -8.01
C SER A 32 -5.78 -2.74 -7.27
N VAL A 33 -4.75 -2.19 -6.62
CA VAL A 33 -4.77 -0.83 -6.08
C VAL A 33 -3.86 0.07 -6.92
N HIS A 34 -4.29 1.30 -7.17
CA HIS A 34 -3.53 2.33 -7.86
C HIS A 34 -3.62 3.66 -7.09
N PHE A 35 -2.51 4.37 -6.97
CA PHE A 35 -2.48 5.67 -6.29
C PHE A 35 -2.64 6.82 -7.28
N HIS A 36 -3.59 7.70 -7.01
CA HIS A 36 -3.76 8.93 -7.77
C HIS A 36 -2.48 9.78 -7.74
N GLY A 37 -2.01 10.22 -8.91
CA GLY A 37 -0.76 10.97 -9.07
C GLY A 37 0.48 10.12 -9.33
N ASP A 38 0.35 8.78 -9.35
CA ASP A 38 1.44 7.92 -9.85
C ASP A 38 1.62 8.09 -11.37
N SER A 39 2.86 7.91 -11.82
CA SER A 39 3.24 8.04 -13.23
C SER A 39 2.75 6.90 -14.11
N ALA A 40 2.46 5.73 -13.52
CA ALA A 40 1.89 4.59 -14.20
C ALA A 40 0.38 4.79 -14.43
N GLN A 41 -0.18 4.12 -15.44
CA GLN A 41 -1.63 4.12 -15.67
C GLN A 41 -2.32 3.05 -14.80
N PRO A 42 -3.53 3.33 -14.25
CA PRO A 42 -4.32 2.30 -13.60
C PRO A 42 -4.75 1.22 -14.58
N LYS A 43 -4.89 -0.01 -14.09
CA LYS A 43 -5.45 -1.12 -14.87
C LYS A 43 -6.98 -1.18 -14.70
N PRO A 44 -7.72 -1.75 -15.66
CA PRO A 44 -9.13 -2.09 -15.45
C PRO A 44 -9.34 -2.90 -14.18
N GLY A 45 -10.39 -2.58 -13.43
CA GLY A 45 -10.66 -3.20 -12.12
C GLY A 45 -9.82 -2.67 -10.95
N SER A 46 -9.00 -1.64 -11.15
CA SER A 46 -8.29 -1.00 -10.03
C SER A 46 -9.26 -0.32 -9.05
N LEU A 47 -8.85 -0.27 -7.80
CA LEU A 47 -9.28 0.73 -6.82
C LEU A 47 -8.31 1.90 -6.89
N ILE A 48 -8.83 3.11 -7.07
CA ILE A 48 -8.03 4.34 -7.07
C ILE A 48 -8.00 4.90 -5.64
N ALA A 49 -6.84 4.82 -5.00
CA ALA A 49 -6.57 5.46 -3.73
C ALA A 49 -6.07 6.89 -3.97
N ALA A 50 -6.78 7.89 -3.45
CA ALA A 50 -6.50 9.29 -3.70
C ALA A 50 -6.11 10.04 -2.39
N PRO A 51 -4.91 9.76 -1.83
CA PRO A 51 -4.49 10.33 -0.54
C PRO A 51 -4.33 11.85 -0.54
N THR A 52 -4.06 12.44 -1.71
CA THR A 52 -3.80 13.87 -1.87
C THR A 52 -4.99 14.66 -2.39
N ALA A 53 -6.12 14.00 -2.73
CA ALA A 53 -7.30 14.64 -3.29
C ALA A 53 -8.20 15.24 -2.20
N ALA A 54 -7.79 16.40 -1.68
CA ALA A 54 -8.42 17.06 -0.54
C ALA A 54 -9.57 18.01 -0.92
N ASN A 55 -9.70 18.36 -2.20
CA ASN A 55 -10.75 19.26 -2.69
C ASN A 55 -11.53 18.66 -3.86
N SER A 56 -12.64 19.31 -4.23
CA SER A 56 -13.58 18.79 -5.23
C SER A 56 -12.94 18.61 -6.62
N ASP A 57 -12.01 19.49 -7.01
CA ASP A 57 -11.36 19.43 -8.33
C ASP A 57 -10.41 18.23 -8.41
N GLN A 58 -9.57 18.04 -7.39
CA GLN A 58 -8.66 16.90 -7.29
C GLN A 58 -9.42 15.57 -7.18
N GLN A 59 -10.57 15.55 -6.51
CA GLN A 59 -11.43 14.37 -6.44
C GLN A 59 -12.08 14.09 -7.80
N ALA A 60 -12.52 15.11 -8.53
CA ALA A 60 -13.05 14.96 -9.89
C ALA A 60 -11.98 14.43 -10.86
N GLU A 61 -10.73 14.86 -10.73
CA GLU A 61 -9.60 14.30 -11.49
C GLU A 61 -9.42 12.79 -11.21
N ALA A 62 -9.41 12.38 -9.94
CA ALA A 62 -9.28 10.97 -9.56
C ALA A 62 -10.45 10.12 -10.07
N VAL A 63 -11.67 10.66 -10.05
CA VAL A 63 -12.88 9.98 -10.56
C VAL A 63 -12.84 9.86 -12.09
N THR A 64 -12.39 10.89 -12.79
CA THR A 64 -12.22 10.87 -14.25
C THR A 64 -11.12 9.88 -14.67
N LEU A 65 -10.01 9.83 -13.92
CA LEU A 65 -8.98 8.82 -14.11
C LEU A 65 -9.55 7.41 -13.92
N ALA A 66 -10.33 7.19 -12.85
CA ALA A 66 -10.94 5.90 -12.58
C ALA A 66 -11.83 5.44 -13.74
N ALA A 67 -12.72 6.33 -14.22
CA ALA A 67 -13.63 6.03 -15.32
C ALA A 67 -12.89 5.72 -16.62
N SER A 68 -11.88 6.52 -16.99
CA SER A 68 -11.11 6.31 -18.23
C SER A 68 -10.27 5.03 -18.21
N ALA A 69 -9.80 4.59 -17.04
CA ALA A 69 -9.04 3.35 -16.87
C ALA A 69 -9.93 2.10 -16.67
N GLY A 70 -11.25 2.25 -16.52
CA GLY A 70 -12.16 1.16 -16.21
C GLY A 70 -12.02 0.62 -14.78
N ALA A 71 -11.53 1.45 -13.85
CA ALA A 71 -11.55 1.21 -12.41
C ALA A 71 -12.99 1.26 -11.88
N GLY A 72 -13.27 0.55 -10.80
CA GLY A 72 -14.62 0.45 -10.23
C GLY A 72 -14.84 1.29 -8.97
N VAL A 73 -13.76 1.64 -8.28
CA VAL A 73 -13.82 2.21 -6.93
C VAL A 73 -12.81 3.36 -6.82
N VAL A 74 -13.25 4.47 -6.23
CA VAL A 74 -12.40 5.57 -5.78
C VAL A 74 -12.50 5.68 -4.26
N VAL A 75 -11.35 5.70 -3.60
CA VAL A 75 -11.25 5.92 -2.16
C VAL A 75 -10.55 7.25 -1.92
N VAL A 76 -11.20 8.14 -1.18
CA VAL A 76 -10.67 9.44 -0.73
C VAL A 76 -10.55 9.45 0.79
N ARG A 77 -9.83 10.41 1.37
CA ARG A 77 -9.78 10.56 2.83
C ARG A 77 -11.11 11.06 3.39
N GLU A 78 -11.69 12.05 2.74
CA GLU A 78 -12.94 12.71 3.09
C GLU A 78 -13.54 13.28 1.79
N VAL A 79 -14.83 13.12 1.57
CA VAL A 79 -15.52 13.63 0.39
C VAL A 79 -15.66 15.14 0.51
N ALA A 80 -15.07 15.86 -0.44
CA ALA A 80 -15.00 17.32 -0.39
C ALA A 80 -16.35 17.99 -0.66
N SER A 81 -17.23 17.36 -1.45
CA SER A 81 -18.53 17.92 -1.80
C SER A 81 -19.51 16.87 -2.32
N ALA A 82 -20.81 17.22 -2.33
CA ALA A 82 -21.84 16.42 -2.98
C ALA A 82 -21.62 16.27 -4.50
N ALA A 83 -20.88 17.18 -5.14
CA ALA A 83 -20.57 17.11 -6.57
C ALA A 83 -19.67 15.92 -6.90
N THR A 84 -18.71 15.58 -6.02
CA THR A 84 -17.90 14.35 -6.18
C THR A 84 -18.80 13.11 -6.22
N GLY A 85 -19.76 13.02 -5.30
CA GLY A 85 -20.72 11.91 -5.25
C GLY A 85 -21.59 11.80 -6.51
N ALA A 86 -22.07 12.94 -7.02
CA ALA A 86 -22.86 12.99 -8.26
C ALA A 86 -22.04 12.54 -9.48
N LEU A 87 -20.79 12.99 -9.61
CA LEU A 87 -19.89 12.57 -10.69
C LEU A 87 -19.62 11.06 -10.66
N CYS A 88 -19.37 10.51 -9.46
CA CYS A 88 -19.21 9.07 -9.28
C CYS A 88 -20.45 8.29 -9.75
N GLN A 89 -21.65 8.76 -9.40
CA GLN A 89 -22.90 8.12 -9.83
C GLN A 89 -23.09 8.18 -11.35
N GLU A 90 -22.84 9.34 -11.96
CA GLU A 90 -22.93 9.53 -13.41
C GLU A 90 -22.01 8.56 -14.17
N LEU A 91 -20.77 8.42 -13.70
CA LEU A 91 -19.76 7.56 -14.32
C LEU A 91 -19.83 6.10 -13.85
N GLY A 92 -20.73 5.79 -12.91
CA GLY A 92 -20.90 4.44 -12.36
C GLY A 92 -19.72 3.95 -11.53
N ILE A 93 -19.01 4.86 -10.86
CA ILE A 93 -17.87 4.58 -9.96
C ILE A 93 -18.39 4.53 -8.52
N SER A 94 -17.94 3.53 -7.76
CA SER A 94 -18.21 3.47 -6.32
C SER A 94 -17.29 4.45 -5.60
N LEU A 95 -17.87 5.29 -4.73
CA LEU A 95 -17.13 6.24 -3.91
C LEU A 95 -17.10 5.75 -2.47
N ALA A 96 -15.92 5.70 -1.88
CA ALA A 96 -15.74 5.40 -0.47
C ALA A 96 -14.76 6.37 0.19
N GLU A 97 -14.93 6.56 1.49
CA GLU A 97 -13.98 7.24 2.35
C GLU A 97 -13.13 6.22 3.07
N LEU A 98 -11.83 6.49 3.18
CA LEU A 98 -10.95 5.75 4.07
C LEU A 98 -11.36 6.06 5.51
N ALA A 99 -11.56 5.04 6.35
CA ALA A 99 -11.97 5.24 7.72
C ALA A 99 -10.98 6.17 8.46
N PRO A 100 -11.43 7.04 9.39
CA PRO A 100 -10.58 8.05 10.03
C PRO A 100 -9.33 7.46 10.72
N GLN A 101 -9.48 6.29 11.33
CA GLN A 101 -8.41 5.55 11.99
C GLN A 101 -7.60 4.62 11.05
N ALA A 102 -8.00 4.50 9.79
CA ALA A 102 -7.33 3.63 8.83
C ALA A 102 -6.26 4.39 8.04
N GLU A 103 -5.14 3.72 7.81
CA GLU A 103 -4.07 4.22 6.97
C GLU A 103 -4.17 3.67 5.54
N TRP A 104 -3.68 4.44 4.56
CA TRP A 104 -3.65 4.01 3.15
C TRP A 104 -2.88 2.71 2.95
N SER A 105 -1.82 2.49 3.73
CA SER A 105 -1.06 1.25 3.74
C SER A 105 -1.89 0.05 4.19
N HIS A 106 -2.82 0.24 5.14
CA HIS A 106 -3.73 -0.79 5.62
C HIS A 106 -4.75 -1.15 4.53
N LEU A 107 -5.29 -0.15 3.81
CA LEU A 107 -6.15 -0.39 2.65
C LEU A 107 -5.44 -1.23 1.58
N VAL A 108 -4.24 -0.83 1.19
CA VAL A 108 -3.42 -1.57 0.20
C VAL A 108 -3.16 -3.00 0.67
N TRP A 109 -2.74 -3.16 1.92
CA TRP A 109 -2.48 -4.46 2.51
C TRP A 109 -3.72 -5.35 2.51
N LEU A 110 -4.89 -4.81 2.90
CA LEU A 110 -6.13 -5.58 2.97
C LEU A 110 -6.57 -6.04 1.59
N VAL A 111 -6.54 -5.14 0.60
CA VAL A 111 -6.90 -5.48 -0.78
C VAL A 111 -6.00 -6.61 -1.30
N HIS A 112 -4.68 -6.51 -1.12
CA HIS A 112 -3.76 -7.59 -1.52
C HIS A 112 -4.01 -8.89 -0.75
N SER A 113 -4.20 -8.81 0.57
CA SER A 113 -4.43 -10.00 1.41
C SER A 113 -5.72 -10.74 1.07
N LEU A 114 -6.76 -10.02 0.62
CA LEU A 114 -8.01 -10.62 0.18
C LEU A 114 -7.88 -11.24 -1.23
N MET A 115 -7.08 -10.64 -2.12
CA MET A 115 -6.76 -11.23 -3.44
C MET A 115 -5.99 -12.55 -3.31
N ASP A 116 -5.07 -12.62 -2.35
CA ASP A 116 -4.22 -13.79 -2.14
C ASP A 116 -5.00 -14.99 -1.53
N ARG A 117 -6.29 -14.84 -1.17
CA ARG A 117 -7.12 -15.91 -0.57
C ARG A 117 -7.52 -17.02 -1.55
N ASP A 118 -7.57 -16.72 -2.84
CA ASP A 118 -7.98 -17.67 -3.88
C ASP A 118 -6.85 -18.59 -4.38
N GLU A 119 -5.61 -18.39 -3.91
CA GLU A 119 -4.47 -19.27 -4.19
C GLU A 119 -4.39 -20.42 -3.15
N PRO A 120 -4.65 -21.68 -3.55
CA PRO A 120 -4.59 -22.82 -2.64
C PRO A 120 -3.13 -23.14 -2.26
N GLY A 121 -2.60 -22.41 -1.27
CA GLY A 121 -1.26 -22.61 -0.71
C GLY A 121 -0.89 -21.73 0.49
N LEU A 122 -1.57 -20.60 0.71
CA LEU A 122 -1.11 -19.52 1.62
C LEU A 122 -1.71 -19.52 3.04
N LYS A 123 -2.47 -20.54 3.43
CA LYS A 123 -3.25 -20.53 4.70
C LYS A 123 -2.42 -20.46 5.99
N THR A 124 -1.12 -20.76 5.94
CA THR A 124 -0.22 -20.69 7.12
C THR A 124 0.52 -19.35 7.23
N GLU A 125 0.58 -18.57 6.15
CA GLU A 125 1.40 -17.35 6.10
C GLU A 125 0.71 -16.15 6.77
N SER A 126 -0.64 -16.08 6.74
CA SER A 126 -1.39 -14.92 7.24
C SER A 126 -1.21 -14.66 8.74
N THR A 127 -1.24 -15.69 9.60
CA THR A 127 -1.05 -15.52 11.06
C THR A 127 0.40 -15.20 11.43
N ALA A 128 1.36 -15.92 10.86
CA ALA A 128 2.77 -15.68 11.12
C ALA A 128 3.20 -14.28 10.64
N GLN A 129 2.63 -13.80 9.54
CA GLN A 129 2.94 -12.49 9.00
C GLN A 129 2.30 -11.36 9.81
N GLN A 130 1.10 -11.56 10.35
CA GLN A 130 0.49 -10.64 11.33
C GLN A 130 1.35 -10.52 12.60
N GLU A 131 1.92 -11.62 13.10
CA GLU A 131 2.85 -11.59 14.24
C GLU A 131 4.12 -10.79 13.90
N LEU A 132 4.66 -10.90 12.68
CA LEU A 132 5.83 -10.11 12.26
C LEU A 132 5.57 -8.60 12.20
N PHE A 133 4.36 -8.17 11.84
CA PHE A 133 3.96 -6.76 11.93
C PHE A 133 3.94 -6.28 13.39
N ALA A 134 3.34 -7.06 14.30
CA ALA A 134 3.32 -6.74 15.73
C ALA A 134 4.74 -6.68 16.31
N VAL A 135 5.64 -7.57 15.89
CA VAL A 135 7.06 -7.54 16.25
C VAL A 135 7.74 -6.27 15.73
N ALA A 136 7.48 -5.87 14.48
CA ALA A 136 8.05 -4.66 13.91
C ALA A 136 7.62 -3.39 14.67
N ASP A 137 6.35 -3.31 15.08
CA ASP A 137 5.83 -2.21 15.90
C ASP A 137 6.46 -2.18 17.30
N ALA A 138 6.58 -3.33 17.96
CA ALA A 138 7.22 -3.42 19.28
C ALA A 138 8.70 -3.01 19.23
N LEU A 139 9.43 -3.40 18.18
CA LEU A 139 10.81 -2.98 17.95
C LEU A 139 10.90 -1.48 17.69
N ALA A 140 10.01 -0.93 16.86
CA ALA A 140 9.99 0.50 16.56
C ALA A 140 9.72 1.35 17.82
N ALA A 141 8.78 0.91 18.67
CA ALA A 141 8.51 1.56 19.95
C ALA A 141 9.72 1.52 20.90
N THR A 142 10.48 0.43 20.87
CA THR A 142 11.69 0.27 21.71
C THR A 142 12.87 1.10 21.18
N LEU A 143 13.05 1.14 19.87
CA LEU A 143 14.18 1.81 19.21
C LEU A 143 13.94 3.31 18.99
N GLY A 144 12.69 3.76 19.07
CA GLY A 144 12.31 5.13 18.71
C GLY A 144 12.55 5.44 17.23
N ALA A 145 12.55 4.42 16.37
CA ALA A 145 12.85 4.53 14.94
C ALA A 145 12.02 3.54 14.11
N PRO A 146 11.63 3.88 12.87
CA PRO A 146 10.87 2.97 12.02
C PRO A 146 11.65 1.69 11.66
N VAL A 147 10.95 0.55 11.62
CA VAL A 147 11.52 -0.78 11.37
C VAL A 147 10.98 -1.38 10.08
N THR A 148 11.84 -2.08 9.33
CA THR A 148 11.48 -2.98 8.23
C THR A 148 12.11 -4.35 8.49
N ILE A 149 11.35 -5.42 8.28
CA ILE A 149 11.81 -6.80 8.31
C ILE A 149 11.86 -7.28 6.87
N GLU A 150 13.04 -7.71 6.43
CA GLU A 150 13.30 -8.11 5.05
C GLU A 150 13.78 -9.56 4.98
N ASP A 151 13.49 -10.23 3.86
CA ASP A 151 14.06 -11.55 3.55
C ASP A 151 15.48 -11.44 2.95
N ALA A 152 16.11 -12.59 2.69
CA ALA A 152 17.45 -12.65 2.10
C ALA A 152 17.55 -12.04 0.69
N HIS A 153 16.42 -11.77 0.03
CA HIS A 153 16.34 -11.13 -1.27
C HIS A 153 15.99 -9.63 -1.16
N SER A 154 16.02 -9.06 0.05
CA SER A 154 15.63 -7.68 0.34
C SER A 154 14.18 -7.37 -0.04
N ARG A 155 13.30 -8.35 0.12
CA ARG A 155 11.84 -8.16 0.06
C ARG A 155 11.31 -7.86 1.45
N VAL A 156 10.42 -6.89 1.56
CA VAL A 156 9.81 -6.53 2.84
C VAL A 156 8.77 -7.58 3.21
N VAL A 157 9.01 -8.23 4.35
CA VAL A 157 8.13 -9.23 4.95
C VAL A 157 7.15 -8.57 5.92
N ALA A 158 7.64 -7.59 6.71
CA ALA A 158 6.85 -6.78 7.63
C ALA A 158 7.52 -5.40 7.86
N TYR A 159 6.78 -4.45 8.44
CA TYR A 159 7.28 -3.11 8.75
C TYR A 159 6.48 -2.48 9.89
N SER A 160 7.04 -1.50 10.59
CA SER A 160 6.32 -0.77 11.64
C SER A 160 5.40 0.31 11.07
N ALA A 161 4.24 0.53 11.68
CA ALA A 161 3.25 1.50 11.22
C ALA A 161 3.71 2.97 11.33
N THR A 162 4.62 3.28 12.26
CA THR A 162 5.05 4.66 12.55
C THR A 162 5.73 5.35 11.36
N THR A 163 5.37 6.62 11.14
CA THR A 163 5.83 7.46 10.02
C THR A 163 6.73 8.64 10.42
N ASP A 164 7.15 8.73 11.68
CA ASP A 164 8.07 9.78 12.11
C ASP A 164 9.47 9.53 11.53
N GLY A 165 10.03 10.53 10.83
CA GLY A 165 11.39 10.46 10.24
C GLY A 165 11.50 9.64 8.95
N VAL A 166 10.43 9.52 8.16
CA VAL A 166 10.39 8.67 6.96
C VAL A 166 11.17 9.23 5.78
N ASP A 167 12.09 8.41 5.26
CA ASP A 167 12.78 8.66 3.99
C ASP A 167 12.01 8.08 2.80
N SER A 168 12.18 8.69 1.62
CA SER A 168 11.46 8.28 0.40
C SER A 168 11.79 6.86 -0.04
N THR A 169 12.97 6.34 0.30
CA THR A 169 13.35 4.96 0.03
C THR A 169 12.52 3.98 0.83
N ARG A 170 12.27 4.23 2.13
CA ARG A 170 11.44 3.39 2.99
C ARG A 170 10.02 3.34 2.45
N THR A 171 9.44 4.50 2.10
CA THR A 171 8.11 4.55 1.49
C THR A 171 8.06 3.68 0.23
N SER A 172 9.00 3.87 -0.69
CA SER A 172 9.06 3.08 -1.94
C SER A 172 9.28 1.58 -1.69
N THR A 173 10.12 1.24 -0.71
CA THR A 173 10.46 -0.15 -0.33
C THR A 173 9.26 -0.88 0.25
N ILE A 174 8.51 -0.23 1.14
CA ILE A 174 7.27 -0.77 1.71
C ILE A 174 6.20 -0.91 0.63
N MET A 175 5.98 0.14 -0.18
CA MET A 175 4.98 0.12 -1.26
C MET A 175 5.25 -0.96 -2.30
N ARG A 176 6.53 -1.23 -2.63
CA ARG A 176 6.93 -2.23 -3.61
C ARG A 176 7.17 -3.62 -3.03
N ARG A 177 7.07 -3.77 -1.70
CA ARG A 177 7.57 -4.95 -0.95
C ARG A 177 9.01 -5.35 -1.31
N ALA A 178 9.82 -4.42 -1.79
CA ALA A 178 11.17 -4.70 -2.23
C ALA A 178 12.01 -3.43 -2.24
N VAL A 179 13.27 -3.53 -1.79
CA VAL A 179 14.22 -2.44 -1.87
C VAL A 179 14.45 -2.05 -3.34
N PRO A 180 14.36 -0.76 -3.71
CA PRO A 180 14.57 -0.32 -5.09
C PRO A 180 15.91 -0.81 -5.68
N PRO A 181 15.95 -1.25 -6.96
CA PRO A 181 17.16 -1.79 -7.57
C PRO A 181 18.40 -0.88 -7.50
N ALA A 182 18.20 0.44 -7.61
CA ALA A 182 19.26 1.43 -7.48
C ALA A 182 19.92 1.40 -6.09
N VAL A 183 19.09 1.38 -5.03
CA VAL A 183 19.52 1.28 -3.63
C VAL A 183 20.26 -0.04 -3.39
N LEU A 184 19.73 -1.16 -3.89
CA LEU A 184 20.39 -2.47 -3.81
C LEU A 184 21.76 -2.47 -4.51
N GLY A 185 21.85 -1.86 -5.68
CA GLY A 185 23.12 -1.69 -6.39
C GLY A 185 24.15 -0.96 -5.53
N ARG A 186 23.73 0.07 -4.79
CA ARG A 186 24.60 0.82 -3.90
C ARG A 186 24.99 0.04 -2.64
N LEU A 187 24.05 -0.64 -1.98
CA LEU A 187 24.34 -1.49 -0.82
C LEU A 187 25.32 -2.63 -1.18
N ARG A 188 25.28 -3.12 -2.43
CA ARG A 188 26.30 -4.04 -2.94
C ARG A 188 27.65 -3.35 -3.14
N ALA A 189 27.67 -2.20 -3.82
CA ALA A 189 28.89 -1.47 -4.11
C ALA A 189 29.65 -1.01 -2.85
N THR A 190 28.93 -0.70 -1.77
CA THR A 190 29.51 -0.33 -0.47
C THR A 190 29.85 -1.53 0.43
N GLY A 191 29.58 -2.76 -0.04
CA GLY A 191 29.86 -3.98 0.71
C GLY A 191 28.88 -4.31 1.84
N VAL A 192 27.80 -3.52 2.00
CA VAL A 192 26.79 -3.73 3.05
C VAL A 192 26.13 -5.09 2.92
N LEU A 193 25.69 -5.49 1.71
CA LEU A 193 25.06 -6.81 1.53
C LEU A 193 26.02 -7.97 1.85
N LYS A 194 27.32 -7.81 1.55
CA LYS A 194 28.32 -8.81 1.93
C LYS A 194 28.50 -8.89 3.44
N ARG A 195 28.41 -7.75 4.14
CA ARG A 195 28.52 -7.71 5.59
C ARG A 195 27.30 -8.35 6.26
N LEU A 196 26.09 -8.07 5.76
CA LEU A 196 24.84 -8.68 6.24
C LEU A 196 24.85 -10.21 6.20
N THR A 197 25.58 -10.84 5.27
CA THR A 197 25.66 -12.30 5.19
C THR A 197 26.69 -12.94 6.13
N HIS A 198 27.58 -12.16 6.73
CA HIS A 198 28.68 -12.66 7.56
C HIS A 198 28.61 -12.19 9.01
N ASP A 199 28.10 -10.99 9.25
CA ASP A 199 28.12 -10.32 10.55
C ASP A 199 26.81 -10.59 11.30
N VAL A 200 26.90 -11.04 12.55
CA VAL A 200 25.72 -11.37 13.40
C VAL A 200 25.36 -10.25 14.38
N ARG A 201 26.16 -9.18 14.43
CA ARG A 201 25.93 -8.01 15.29
C ARG A 201 25.38 -6.86 14.46
N PRO A 202 24.42 -6.08 15.01
CA PRO A 202 23.91 -4.90 14.31
C PRO A 202 25.00 -3.89 14.00
N PHE A 203 24.89 -3.21 12.87
CA PHE A 203 25.80 -2.14 12.48
C PHE A 203 25.09 -1.00 11.75
N ILE A 204 25.71 0.17 11.80
CA ILE A 204 25.19 1.36 11.12
C ILE A 204 25.59 1.34 9.64
N VAL A 205 24.59 1.47 8.78
CA VAL A 205 24.73 1.84 7.37
C VAL A 205 24.53 3.35 7.27
N PRO A 206 25.54 4.11 6.82
CA PRO A 206 25.41 5.56 6.68
C PRO A 206 24.38 5.91 5.61
N ALA A 207 23.89 7.16 5.63
CA ALA A 207 23.08 7.68 4.54
C ALA A 207 23.85 7.56 3.22
N LEU A 208 23.23 6.93 2.22
CA LEU A 208 23.90 6.62 0.95
C LEU A 208 23.58 7.67 -0.11
N GLU A 209 22.35 8.17 -0.13
CA GLU A 209 21.85 9.13 -1.13
C GLU A 209 20.68 9.96 -0.57
N PRO A 210 20.29 11.06 -1.22
CA PRO A 210 19.10 11.79 -0.85
C PRO A 210 17.88 10.85 -0.82
N GLY A 211 17.25 10.72 0.36
CA GLY A 211 16.12 9.82 0.55
C GLY A 211 16.48 8.39 1.01
N PHE A 212 17.77 8.07 1.21
CA PHE A 212 18.22 6.91 2.00
C PHE A 212 18.93 7.43 3.25
N LEU A 213 18.20 7.51 4.35
CA LEU A 213 18.75 7.92 5.63
C LEU A 213 19.61 6.81 6.25
N GLN A 214 20.33 7.16 7.31
CA GLN A 214 21.10 6.20 8.08
C GLN A 214 20.21 5.06 8.58
N ARG A 215 20.68 3.82 8.48
CA ARG A 215 19.97 2.64 8.97
C ARG A 215 20.82 1.86 9.96
N LEU A 216 20.19 1.34 11.01
CA LEU A 216 20.73 0.23 11.78
C LEU A 216 20.22 -1.05 11.12
N VAL A 217 21.14 -1.96 10.78
CA VAL A 217 20.84 -3.26 10.19
C VAL A 217 21.51 -4.38 10.97
#